data_AF-R4IV84-F1
#
_entry.id   AF-R4IV84-F1
#
_cell.length_a   1.000
_cell.length_b   1.000
_cell.length_c   1.000
_cell.angle_alpha   90.00
_cell.angle_beta   90.00
_cell.angle_gamma   90.00
#
_symmetry.space_group_name_H-M   'P 1'
#
loop_
_entity.id
_entity.type
_entity.pdbx_description
1 polymer ?
#
loop_
_entity_poly.entity_id
_entity_poly.type
_entity_poly.pdbx_seq_one_letter_code
_entity_poly.pdbx_strand_id
1 'polypeptide(L)'
;LHPQHAIIHKELNLLYQFWIHTELVNNIGPLEYILNTSSHHRVHHGANRYCLDKNYAGVLIIWDRLFGTFEQERDDIEIVYGLVDQPQFFNPIKHQLFYYGKVLEKARSMSTWSDYVFAFIKGPGWFPGTERLGDSSFVDERPVRDVYNPPVNPLLHIYTLTHFVFVIMGADLLARSLAGMEQWTSLLIICYLIGTMTSIGVLYDKSNFRWLLELARCGVSLLYLDTLVTISTASVATMNYLYTGSAAISVAG
;
A
#
# COMPACT_ATOMS: atom_id res chain seq x y z
N LEU A 1 3.92 24.32 18.75
CA LEU A 1 4.87 23.20 18.89
C LEU A 1 6.10 23.50 18.03
N HIS A 2 7.32 23.36 18.55
CA HIS A 2 8.52 23.48 17.71
C HIS A 2 8.54 22.33 16.67
N PRO A 3 8.93 22.56 15.40
CA PRO A 3 8.94 21.51 14.37
C PRO A 3 9.67 20.22 14.79
N GLN A 4 10.74 20.37 15.58
CA GLN A 4 11.51 19.25 16.11
C GLN A 4 10.67 18.30 17.00
N HIS A 5 9.74 18.83 17.81
CA HIS A 5 8.92 17.99 18.68
C HIS A 5 7.94 17.13 17.87
N ALA A 6 7.39 17.71 16.80
CA ALA A 6 6.51 16.97 15.88
C ALA A 6 7.28 15.86 15.16
N ILE A 7 8.52 16.14 14.73
CA ILE A 7 9.39 15.14 14.10
C ILE A 7 9.73 14.02 15.10
N ILE A 8 10.18 14.36 16.30
CA ILE A 8 10.52 13.35 17.34
C ILE A 8 9.30 12.48 17.65
N HIS A 9 8.12 13.08 17.85
CA HIS A 9 6.90 12.33 18.10
C HIS A 9 6.55 11.40 16.94
N LYS A 10 6.67 11.87 15.69
CA LYS A 10 6.45 11.05 14.49
C LYS A 10 7.41 9.86 14.45
N GLU A 11 8.70 10.07 14.69
CA GLU A 11 9.70 9.00 14.64
C GLU A 11 9.50 7.98 15.77
N LEU A 12 9.16 8.43 16.99
CA LEU A 12 8.82 7.52 18.09
C LEU A 12 7.55 6.71 17.79
N ASN A 13 6.52 7.35 17.24
CA ASN A 13 5.31 6.66 16.83
C ASN A 13 5.61 5.63 15.74
N LEU A 14 6.40 6.00 14.73
CA LEU A 14 6.81 5.11 13.64
C LEU A 14 7.58 3.89 14.18
N LEU A 15 8.56 4.11 15.06
CA LEU A 15 9.29 3.02 15.71
C LEU A 15 8.35 2.10 16.49
N TYR A 16 7.37 2.67 17.20
CA TYR A 16 6.37 1.90 17.92
C TYR A 16 5.47 1.09 16.98
N GLN A 17 5.07 1.66 15.84
CA GLN A 17 4.27 0.95 14.86
C GLN A 17 4.98 -0.32 14.36
N PHE A 18 6.30 -0.32 14.19
CA PHE A 18 7.00 -1.50 13.65
C PHE A 18 6.81 -2.77 14.49
N TRP A 19 6.97 -2.71 15.81
CA TRP A 19 6.96 -3.92 16.64
C TRP A 19 5.58 -4.55 16.79
N ILE A 20 4.50 -3.75 16.71
CA ILE A 20 3.13 -4.26 16.80
C ILE A 20 2.69 -4.99 15.51
N HIS A 21 3.40 -4.86 14.39
CA HIS A 21 3.12 -5.62 13.16
C HIS A 21 3.82 -7.00 13.17
N THR A 22 3.46 -7.85 14.13
CA THR A 22 3.97 -9.24 14.18
C THR A 22 2.92 -10.21 14.69
N GLU A 23 3.00 -11.45 14.24
CA GLU A 23 2.20 -12.57 14.76
C GLU A 23 2.95 -13.36 15.84
N LEU A 24 4.25 -13.08 16.04
CA LEU A 24 5.09 -13.84 16.96
C LEU A 24 4.81 -13.52 18.44
N VAL A 25 4.33 -12.31 18.70
CA VAL A 25 4.01 -11.85 20.06
C VAL A 25 2.50 -11.94 20.24
N ASN A 26 2.08 -12.93 21.04
CA ASN A 26 0.67 -13.16 21.29
C ASN A 26 0.10 -12.20 22.32
N ASN A 27 0.71 -12.08 23.49
CA ASN A 27 0.21 -11.24 24.59
C ASN A 27 1.39 -10.79 25.46
N ILE A 28 1.35 -9.55 25.97
CA ILE A 28 2.36 -8.99 26.89
C ILE A 28 1.83 -8.70 28.31
N GLY A 29 0.72 -9.32 28.68
CA GLY A 29 0.08 -9.27 29.99
C GLY A 29 -0.62 -7.94 30.28
N PRO A 30 -0.55 -7.42 31.52
CA PRO A 30 -1.30 -6.23 31.93
C PRO A 30 -0.99 -4.95 31.15
N LEU A 31 0.13 -4.90 30.41
CA LEU A 31 0.44 -3.76 29.55
C LEU A 31 -0.60 -3.58 28.43
N GLU A 32 -1.31 -4.64 28.04
CA GLU A 32 -2.40 -4.61 27.04
C GLU A 32 -3.62 -3.79 27.48
N TYR A 33 -3.72 -3.41 28.76
CA TYR A 33 -4.76 -2.48 29.19
C TYR A 33 -4.49 -1.04 28.76
N ILE A 34 -3.24 -0.68 28.49
CA ILE A 34 -2.80 0.70 28.25
C ILE A 34 -2.17 0.85 26.86
N LEU A 35 -1.38 -0.12 26.43
CA LEU A 35 -0.61 -0.10 25.19
C LEU A 35 -1.35 -0.82 24.05
N ASN A 36 -1.28 -0.26 22.84
CA ASN A 36 -1.57 -1.02 21.62
C ASN A 36 -0.45 -2.06 21.45
N THR A 37 -0.82 -3.31 21.18
CA THR A 37 0.08 -4.46 21.14
C THR A 37 -0.11 -5.21 19.84
N SER A 38 0.77 -6.18 19.57
CA SER A 38 0.66 -6.99 18.37
C SER A 38 -0.70 -7.67 18.23
N SER A 39 -1.31 -8.16 19.31
CA SER A 39 -2.65 -8.75 19.29
C SER A 39 -3.75 -7.76 18.90
N HIS A 40 -3.80 -6.61 19.57
CA HIS A 40 -4.77 -5.57 19.24
C HIS A 40 -4.62 -5.07 17.80
N HIS A 41 -3.38 -5.00 17.32
CA HIS A 41 -3.07 -4.53 15.99
C HIS A 41 -3.35 -5.56 14.90
N ARG A 42 -3.28 -6.86 15.20
CA ARG A 42 -3.79 -7.90 14.29
C ARG A 42 -5.29 -7.75 14.09
N VAL A 43 -6.04 -7.49 15.17
CA VAL A 43 -7.48 -7.19 15.09
C VAL A 43 -7.72 -5.96 14.21
N HIS A 44 -6.96 -4.88 14.39
CA HIS A 44 -7.07 -3.69 13.55
C HIS A 44 -6.89 -3.98 12.05
N HIS A 45 -5.96 -4.88 11.69
CA HIS A 45 -5.72 -5.27 10.29
C HIS A 45 -6.63 -6.39 9.78
N GLY A 46 -7.46 -6.96 10.64
CA GLY A 46 -8.37 -8.06 10.30
C GLY A 46 -9.61 -7.58 9.54
N ALA A 47 -10.03 -8.34 8.54
CA ALA A 47 -11.33 -8.16 7.88
C ALA A 47 -12.39 -9.14 8.34
N ASN A 48 -12.11 -9.95 9.36
CA ASN A 48 -13.14 -10.66 10.08
C ASN A 48 -14.19 -9.66 10.54
N ARG A 49 -15.47 -10.04 10.51
CA ARG A 49 -16.56 -9.13 10.91
C ARG A 49 -16.33 -8.47 12.28
N TYR A 50 -15.84 -9.21 13.28
CA TYR A 50 -15.59 -8.68 14.62
C TYR A 50 -14.42 -7.67 14.69
N CYS A 51 -13.51 -7.74 13.73
CA CYS A 51 -12.34 -6.86 13.61
C CYS A 51 -12.68 -5.50 12.98
N LEU A 52 -13.81 -5.39 12.28
CA LEU A 52 -14.15 -4.18 11.53
C LEU A 52 -14.38 -3.01 12.48
N ASP A 53 -13.77 -1.88 12.14
CA ASP A 53 -13.91 -0.62 12.88
C ASP A 53 -13.45 -0.70 14.34
N LYS A 54 -12.38 -1.47 14.59
CA LYS A 54 -11.80 -1.67 15.93
C LYS A 54 -10.34 -1.21 16.03
N ASN A 55 -9.92 -0.95 17.27
CA ASN A 55 -8.53 -0.74 17.68
C ASN A 55 -7.77 0.31 16.84
N TYR A 56 -8.25 1.55 16.82
CA TYR A 56 -7.70 2.63 16.01
C TYR A 56 -6.41 3.25 16.57
N ALA A 57 -6.13 3.09 17.86
CA ALA A 57 -5.00 3.76 18.49
C ALA A 57 -3.65 3.19 18.05
N GLY A 58 -2.73 4.06 17.60
CA GLY A 58 -1.38 3.60 17.22
C GLY A 58 -0.51 3.15 18.41
N VAL A 59 -0.60 3.81 19.58
CA VAL A 59 0.28 3.53 20.73
C VAL A 59 -0.48 3.19 22.00
N LEU A 60 -1.51 3.95 22.35
CA LEU A 60 -2.23 3.80 23.61
C LEU A 60 -3.64 3.27 23.36
N ILE A 61 -3.86 1.97 23.58
CA ILE A 61 -5.18 1.33 23.39
C ILE A 61 -6.24 1.82 24.38
N ILE A 62 -5.83 2.54 25.43
CA ILE A 62 -6.76 3.15 26.39
C ILE A 62 -7.81 4.03 25.69
N TRP A 63 -7.46 4.68 24.57
CA TRP A 63 -8.42 5.48 23.82
C TRP A 63 -9.54 4.63 23.25
N ASP A 64 -9.23 3.50 22.63
CA ASP A 64 -10.23 2.57 22.12
C ASP A 64 -11.12 2.00 23.22
N ARG A 65 -10.56 1.75 24.41
CA ARG A 65 -11.34 1.30 25.57
C ARG A 65 -12.29 2.38 26.07
N LEU A 66 -11.84 3.64 26.13
CA LEU A 66 -12.64 4.77 26.59
C LEU A 66 -13.76 5.14 25.61
N PHE A 67 -13.51 5.00 24.30
CA PHE A 67 -14.46 5.37 23.25
C PHE A 67 -15.25 4.18 22.67
N GLY A 68 -15.05 2.97 23.20
CA GLY A 68 -15.85 1.78 22.85
C GLY A 68 -15.48 1.13 21.51
N THR A 69 -14.29 1.40 20.98
CA THR A 69 -13.76 0.80 19.74
C THR A 69 -12.73 -0.30 20.01
N PHE A 70 -12.48 -0.63 21.28
CA PHE A 70 -11.62 -1.73 21.66
C PHE A 70 -12.26 -3.08 21.33
N GLU A 71 -11.46 -3.98 20.79
CA GLU A 71 -11.79 -5.38 20.61
C GLU A 71 -10.58 -6.27 20.90
N GLN A 72 -10.78 -7.38 21.58
CA GLN A 72 -9.71 -8.33 21.88
C GLN A 72 -9.61 -9.36 20.75
N GLU A 73 -8.39 -9.78 20.44
CA GLU A 73 -8.19 -10.91 19.54
C GLU A 73 -8.82 -12.18 20.11
N ARG A 74 -9.44 -12.95 19.22
CA ARG A 74 -10.16 -14.16 19.56
C ARG A 74 -9.36 -15.39 19.15
N ASP A 75 -9.06 -16.25 20.12
CA ASP A 75 -8.34 -17.50 19.88
C ASP A 75 -9.15 -18.52 19.05
N ASP A 76 -10.48 -18.37 19.00
CA ASP A 76 -11.37 -19.28 18.27
C ASP A 76 -11.49 -18.95 16.77
N ILE A 77 -11.00 -17.79 16.33
CA ILE A 77 -11.10 -17.34 14.94
C ILE A 77 -9.77 -16.80 14.44
N GLU A 78 -9.20 -17.49 13.45
CA GLU A 78 -8.02 -17.00 12.73
C GLU A 78 -8.31 -15.67 12.02
N ILE A 79 -7.38 -14.73 12.17
CA ILE A 79 -7.47 -13.41 11.54
C ILE A 79 -7.18 -13.49 10.04
N VAL A 80 -8.06 -12.87 9.26
CA VAL A 80 -7.93 -12.72 7.81
C VAL A 80 -7.56 -11.28 7.51
N TYR A 81 -6.28 -11.01 7.23
CA TYR A 81 -5.73 -9.66 7.08
C TYR A 81 -6.05 -8.96 5.78
N GLY A 82 -6.26 -7.65 5.82
CA GLY A 82 -6.35 -6.75 4.66
C GLY A 82 -7.74 -6.13 4.53
N LEU A 83 -8.08 -5.59 3.36
CA LEU A 83 -9.39 -4.94 3.13
C LEU A 83 -10.52 -5.96 2.92
N VAL A 84 -11.75 -5.63 3.35
CA VAL A 84 -12.98 -6.41 3.04
C VAL A 84 -13.09 -6.63 1.53
N ASP A 85 -12.99 -5.55 0.75
CA ASP A 85 -12.87 -5.60 -0.71
C ASP A 85 -11.39 -5.74 -1.09
N GLN A 86 -10.92 -6.99 -1.26
CA GLN A 86 -9.52 -7.25 -1.60
C GLN A 86 -9.23 -6.94 -3.08
N PRO A 87 -8.32 -5.99 -3.41
CA PRO A 87 -7.94 -5.73 -4.79
C PRO A 87 -7.14 -6.91 -5.37
N GLN A 88 -7.43 -7.26 -6.63
CA GLN A 88 -6.84 -8.40 -7.36
C GLN A 88 -5.94 -7.92 -8.51
N PHE A 89 -4.88 -7.20 -8.15
CA PHE A 89 -3.85 -6.66 -9.05
C PHE A 89 -2.64 -6.24 -8.22
N PHE A 90 -1.49 -5.96 -8.84
CA PHE A 90 -0.27 -5.44 -8.22
C PHE A 90 0.01 -3.98 -8.56
N ASN A 91 -0.71 -3.40 -9.52
CA ASN A 91 -0.48 -2.01 -9.93
C ASN A 91 -0.72 -1.04 -8.74
N PRO A 92 0.32 -0.31 -8.27
CA PRO A 92 0.24 0.54 -7.08
C PRO A 92 -0.69 1.75 -7.26
N ILE A 93 -0.78 2.31 -8.47
CA ILE A 93 -1.71 3.41 -8.77
C ILE A 93 -3.15 2.92 -8.70
N LYS A 94 -3.42 1.73 -9.24
CA LYS A 94 -4.74 1.12 -9.10
C LYS A 94 -5.07 0.87 -7.62
N HIS A 95 -4.11 0.41 -6.81
CA HIS A 95 -4.35 0.22 -5.37
C HIS A 95 -4.72 1.54 -4.69
N GLN A 96 -3.97 2.61 -4.98
CA GLN A 96 -4.21 3.92 -4.39
C GLN A 96 -5.59 4.50 -4.74
N LEU A 97 -6.10 4.20 -5.93
CA LEU A 97 -7.36 4.71 -6.46
C LEU A 97 -8.56 3.75 -6.29
N PHE A 98 -8.30 2.48 -6.02
CA PHE A 98 -9.28 1.39 -5.98
C PHE A 98 -10.54 1.77 -5.19
N TYR A 99 -10.33 2.22 -3.96
CA TYR A 99 -11.41 2.46 -3.03
C TYR A 99 -12.23 3.71 -3.37
N TYR A 100 -11.60 4.74 -3.95
CA TYR A 100 -12.33 5.91 -4.46
C TYR A 100 -13.30 5.52 -5.57
N GLY A 101 -12.89 4.59 -6.44
CA GLY A 101 -13.76 4.01 -7.45
C GLY A 101 -14.97 3.30 -6.85
N LYS A 102 -14.75 2.50 -5.79
CA LYS A 102 -15.82 1.79 -5.06
C LYS A 102 -16.80 2.73 -4.38
N VAL A 103 -16.31 3.77 -3.72
CA VAL A 103 -17.17 4.80 -3.11
C VAL A 103 -17.98 5.53 -4.17
N LEU A 104 -17.38 5.85 -5.33
CA LEU A 104 -18.09 6.50 -6.44
C LEU A 104 -19.14 5.59 -7.09
N GLU A 105 -18.85 4.30 -7.26
CA GLU A 105 -19.80 3.28 -7.74
C GLU A 105 -21.00 3.21 -6.80
N LYS A 106 -20.76 3.08 -5.49
CA LYS A 106 -21.79 3.12 -4.46
C LYS A 106 -22.59 4.41 -4.46
N ALA A 107 -21.93 5.57 -4.56
CA ALA A 107 -22.62 6.85 -4.60
C ALA A 107 -23.58 6.93 -5.81
N ARG A 108 -23.13 6.49 -6.98
CA ARG A 108 -23.93 6.47 -8.21
C ARG A 108 -25.11 5.50 -8.17
N SER A 109 -25.08 4.47 -7.32
CA SER A 109 -26.22 3.56 -7.14
C SER A 109 -27.32 4.12 -6.23
N MET A 110 -27.11 5.30 -5.61
CA MET A 110 -28.07 5.89 -4.69
C MET A 110 -29.23 6.56 -5.42
N SER A 111 -30.45 6.39 -4.90
CA SER A 111 -31.67 6.92 -5.52
C SER A 111 -31.91 8.41 -5.24
N THR A 112 -31.29 8.97 -4.20
CA THR A 112 -31.43 10.39 -3.82
C THR A 112 -30.08 11.10 -3.82
N TRP A 113 -30.11 12.41 -4.06
CA TRP A 113 -28.89 13.23 -4.01
C TRP A 113 -28.28 13.30 -2.60
N SER A 114 -29.11 13.28 -1.55
CA SER A 114 -28.62 13.20 -0.17
C SER A 114 -27.85 11.90 0.09
N ASP A 115 -28.38 10.77 -0.39
CA ASP A 115 -27.72 9.48 -0.21
C ASP A 115 -26.44 9.37 -1.05
N TYR A 116 -26.42 9.96 -2.25
CA TYR A 116 -25.22 10.12 -3.06
C TYR A 116 -24.11 10.83 -2.27
N VAL A 117 -24.42 11.95 -1.62
CA VAL A 117 -23.44 12.69 -0.79
C VAL A 117 -23.05 11.89 0.45
N PHE A 118 -24.03 11.26 1.12
CA PHE A 118 -23.77 10.45 2.30
C PHE A 118 -22.90 9.22 2.02
N ALA A 119 -22.90 8.67 0.81
CA ALA A 119 -21.99 7.60 0.43
C ALA A 119 -20.51 7.99 0.56
N PHE A 120 -20.16 9.28 0.45
CA PHE A 120 -18.79 9.79 0.66
C PHE A 120 -18.48 10.17 2.11
N ILE A 121 -19.50 10.56 2.88
CA ILE A 121 -19.34 11.08 4.25
C ILE A 121 -19.45 9.97 5.30
N LYS A 122 -20.31 8.98 5.04
CA LYS A 122 -20.57 7.87 5.96
C LYS A 122 -19.69 6.68 5.64
N GLY A 123 -19.60 5.77 6.61
CA GLY A 123 -18.74 4.59 6.51
C GLY A 123 -19.09 3.69 5.32
N PRO A 124 -18.17 2.83 4.90
CA PRO A 124 -18.39 1.97 3.74
C PRO A 124 -19.52 0.95 3.92
N GLY A 125 -19.82 0.55 5.16
CA GLY A 125 -20.99 -0.28 5.46
C GLY A 125 -22.34 0.46 5.45
N TRP A 126 -22.35 1.78 5.28
CA TRP A 126 -23.60 2.57 5.36
C TRP A 126 -24.47 2.44 4.10
N PHE A 127 -25.75 2.16 4.29
CA PHE A 127 -26.80 2.27 3.29
C PHE A 127 -28.00 3.06 3.84
N PRO A 128 -28.89 3.61 2.98
CA PRO A 128 -30.12 4.24 3.43
C PRO A 128 -30.89 3.33 4.40
N GLY A 129 -31.21 3.85 5.59
CA GLY A 129 -31.86 3.08 6.66
C GLY A 129 -30.92 2.44 7.69
N THR A 130 -29.61 2.40 7.45
CA THR A 130 -28.60 1.90 8.43
C THR A 130 -28.01 3.04 9.27
N GLU A 131 -27.39 2.68 10.39
CA GLU A 131 -26.62 3.59 11.24
C GLU A 131 -25.41 4.19 10.51
N ARG A 132 -24.86 5.32 10.99
CA ARG A 132 -23.80 6.07 10.30
C ARG A 132 -22.57 5.22 9.91
N LEU A 133 -22.16 4.29 10.76
CA LEU A 133 -21.00 3.41 10.49
C LEU A 133 -21.37 2.22 9.60
N GLY A 134 -22.67 2.00 9.39
CA GLY A 134 -23.21 0.91 8.60
C GLY A 134 -23.56 -0.31 9.43
N ASP A 135 -23.80 -1.40 8.72
CA ASP A 135 -24.05 -2.71 9.31
C ASP A 135 -22.96 -3.66 8.80
N SER A 136 -22.13 -4.23 9.69
CA SER A 136 -21.08 -5.17 9.29
C SER A 136 -21.59 -6.59 9.00
N SER A 137 -22.89 -6.85 9.14
CA SER A 137 -23.50 -8.17 8.95
C SER A 137 -23.33 -8.74 7.55
N PHE A 138 -23.09 -7.89 6.54
CA PHE A 138 -22.80 -8.33 5.16
C PHE A 138 -21.41 -8.94 5.01
N VAL A 139 -20.52 -8.79 5.99
CA VAL A 139 -19.20 -9.44 6.01
C VAL A 139 -19.30 -10.71 6.84
N ASP A 140 -18.75 -11.80 6.31
CA ASP A 140 -18.68 -13.06 7.03
C ASP A 140 -17.79 -12.93 8.28
N GLU A 141 -18.08 -13.71 9.31
CA GLU A 141 -17.25 -13.75 10.54
C GLU A 141 -15.79 -14.09 10.22
N ARG A 142 -15.58 -14.93 9.20
CA ARG A 142 -14.29 -15.24 8.62
C ARG A 142 -14.44 -15.22 7.10
N PRO A 143 -14.08 -14.11 6.42
CA PRO A 143 -14.19 -14.04 4.97
C PRO A 143 -13.19 -15.00 4.31
N VAL A 144 -13.63 -15.70 3.27
CA VAL A 144 -12.75 -16.49 2.40
C VAL A 144 -12.09 -15.56 1.40
N ARG A 145 -10.77 -15.73 1.19
CA ARG A 145 -9.99 -14.86 0.32
C ARG A 145 -9.19 -15.61 -0.71
N ASP A 146 -9.30 -15.13 -1.94
CA ASP A 146 -8.43 -15.52 -3.02
C ASP A 146 -7.19 -14.63 -3.02
N VAL A 147 -6.03 -15.24 -2.78
CA VAL A 147 -4.74 -14.56 -2.87
C VAL A 147 -4.45 -14.28 -4.34
N TYR A 148 -4.27 -12.99 -4.67
CA TYR A 148 -3.89 -12.61 -6.03
C TYR A 148 -2.47 -13.09 -6.35
N ASN A 149 -2.36 -14.20 -7.07
CA ASN A 149 -1.09 -14.81 -7.46
C ASN A 149 -1.16 -15.37 -8.89
N PRO A 150 -1.22 -14.51 -9.92
CA PRO A 150 -1.24 -14.94 -11.30
C PRO A 150 0.05 -15.72 -11.64
N PRO A 151 -0.05 -16.87 -12.33
CA PRO A 151 1.14 -17.67 -12.66
C PRO A 151 1.98 -16.94 -13.71
N VAL A 152 3.25 -16.66 -13.40
CA VAL A 152 4.18 -16.00 -14.33
C VAL A 152 5.45 -16.83 -14.51
N ASN A 153 6.21 -16.55 -15.56
CA ASN A 153 7.48 -17.23 -15.84
C ASN A 153 8.50 -16.91 -14.71
N PRO A 154 9.22 -17.91 -14.16
CA PRO A 154 10.33 -17.70 -13.21
C PRO A 154 11.34 -16.61 -13.62
N LEU A 155 11.63 -16.48 -14.92
CA LEU A 155 12.52 -15.45 -15.44
C LEU A 155 11.98 -14.03 -15.23
N LEU A 156 10.65 -13.85 -15.24
CA LEU A 156 10.03 -12.56 -14.94
C LEU A 156 10.27 -12.14 -13.49
N HIS A 157 10.34 -13.10 -12.55
CA HIS A 157 10.68 -12.79 -11.16
C HIS A 157 12.12 -12.27 -11.04
N ILE A 158 13.08 -12.92 -11.70
CA ILE A 158 14.49 -12.47 -11.70
C ILE A 158 14.59 -11.07 -12.33
N TYR A 159 13.91 -10.88 -13.46
CA TYR A 159 13.86 -9.61 -14.17
C TYR A 159 13.31 -8.48 -13.30
N THR A 160 12.12 -8.67 -12.74
CA THR A 160 11.45 -7.64 -11.94
C THR A 160 12.14 -7.41 -10.60
N LEU A 161 12.71 -8.44 -9.96
CA LEU A 161 13.54 -8.29 -8.76
C LEU A 161 14.78 -7.43 -9.04
N THR A 162 15.43 -7.64 -10.19
CA THR A 162 16.58 -6.82 -10.60
C THR A 162 16.18 -5.35 -10.73
N HIS A 163 15.11 -5.05 -11.47
CA HIS A 163 14.61 -3.67 -11.60
C HIS A 163 14.12 -3.09 -10.27
N PHE A 164 13.52 -3.90 -9.39
CA PHE A 164 13.07 -3.48 -8.07
C PHE A 164 14.25 -3.07 -7.16
N VAL A 165 15.37 -3.79 -7.20
CA VAL A 165 16.61 -3.40 -6.50
C VAL A 165 17.10 -2.04 -7.00
N PHE A 166 17.08 -1.79 -8.31
CA PHE A 166 17.44 -0.48 -8.85
C PHE A 166 16.49 0.64 -8.43
N VAL A 167 15.18 0.35 -8.29
CA VAL A 167 14.21 1.31 -7.73
C VAL A 167 14.57 1.66 -6.29
N ILE A 168 14.89 0.66 -5.45
CA ILE A 168 15.29 0.90 -4.05
C ILE A 168 16.56 1.75 -3.99
N MET A 169 17.58 1.41 -4.78
CA MET A 169 18.82 2.18 -4.84
C MET A 169 18.56 3.63 -5.30
N GLY A 170 17.73 3.82 -6.33
CA GLY A 170 17.34 5.14 -6.82
C GLY A 170 16.56 5.96 -5.78
N ALA A 171 15.68 5.31 -5.01
CA ALA A 171 14.91 5.96 -3.95
C ALA A 171 15.78 6.38 -2.76
N ASP A 172 16.69 5.53 -2.27
CA ASP A 172 17.66 5.87 -1.21
C ASP A 172 18.54 7.04 -1.63
N LEU A 173 18.99 7.00 -2.88
CA LEU A 173 19.84 8.02 -3.44
C LEU A 173 19.13 9.38 -3.56
N LEU A 174 17.90 9.38 -4.09
CA LEU A 174 17.05 10.57 -4.09
C LEU A 174 16.88 11.11 -2.67
N ALA A 175 16.61 10.25 -1.69
CA ALA A 175 16.40 10.69 -0.30
C ALA A 175 17.66 11.37 0.30
N ARG A 176 18.86 10.86 -0.01
CA ARG A 176 20.13 11.46 0.43
C ARG A 176 20.45 12.78 -0.27
N SER A 177 20.05 12.91 -1.54
CA SER A 177 20.38 14.06 -2.38
C SER A 177 19.29 15.14 -2.39
N LEU A 178 18.09 14.85 -1.89
CA LEU A 178 16.90 15.68 -2.01
C LEU A 178 17.12 17.16 -1.66
N ALA A 179 17.86 17.43 -0.59
CA ALA A 179 18.11 18.79 -0.11
C ALA A 179 18.93 19.66 -1.08
N GLY A 180 19.72 19.05 -1.95
CA GLY A 180 20.57 19.73 -2.93
C GLY A 180 20.03 19.70 -4.36
N MET A 181 18.88 19.07 -4.59
CA MET A 181 18.32 18.89 -5.93
C MET A 181 17.27 19.94 -6.27
N GLU A 182 17.18 20.30 -7.55
CA GLU A 182 16.07 21.10 -8.04
C GLU A 182 14.74 20.34 -7.82
N GLN A 183 13.69 21.07 -7.46
CA GLN A 183 12.36 20.50 -7.21
C GLN A 183 11.81 19.77 -8.43
N TRP A 184 12.01 20.30 -9.64
CA TRP A 184 11.57 19.67 -10.88
C TRP A 184 12.29 18.36 -11.16
N THR A 185 13.61 18.31 -10.99
CA THR A 185 14.39 17.07 -11.11
C THR A 185 13.91 16.03 -10.09
N SER A 186 13.69 16.45 -8.85
CA SER A 186 13.20 15.57 -7.78
C SER A 186 11.82 14.99 -8.13
N LEU A 187 10.91 15.82 -8.62
CA LEU A 187 9.57 15.40 -9.04
C LEU A 187 9.63 14.41 -10.21
N LEU A 188 10.48 14.66 -11.21
CA LEU A 188 10.65 13.78 -12.36
C LEU A 188 11.18 12.40 -11.92
N ILE A 189 12.14 12.35 -11.01
CA ILE A 189 12.66 11.10 -10.44
C ILE A 189 11.56 10.35 -9.68
N ILE A 190 10.80 11.04 -8.83
CA ILE A 190 9.67 10.44 -8.09
C ILE A 190 8.65 9.84 -9.06
N CYS A 191 8.25 10.60 -10.08
CA CYS A 191 7.34 10.12 -11.12
C CYS A 191 7.90 8.90 -11.86
N TYR A 192 9.20 8.88 -12.16
CA TYR A 192 9.87 7.75 -12.79
C TYR A 192 9.91 6.51 -11.89
N LEU A 193 10.20 6.66 -10.59
CA LEU A 193 10.21 5.55 -9.62
C LEU A 193 8.81 4.95 -9.47
N ILE A 194 7.78 5.79 -9.33
CA ILE A 194 6.37 5.38 -9.29
C ILE A 194 5.98 4.70 -10.60
N GLY A 195 6.37 5.26 -11.74
CA GLY A 195 6.13 4.69 -13.07
C GLY A 195 6.80 3.33 -13.25
N THR A 196 8.00 3.15 -12.70
CA THR A 196 8.72 1.87 -12.73
C THR A 196 8.02 0.82 -11.87
N MET A 197 7.64 1.16 -10.64
CA MET A 197 6.83 0.26 -9.78
C MET A 197 5.50 -0.10 -10.44
N THR A 198 4.90 0.85 -11.15
CA THR A 198 3.68 0.62 -11.91
C THR A 198 3.90 -0.35 -13.06
N SER A 199 4.97 -0.18 -13.84
CA SER A 199 5.33 -1.10 -14.93
C SER A 199 5.56 -2.52 -14.42
N ILE A 200 6.31 -2.67 -13.31
CA ILE A 200 6.53 -3.96 -12.65
C ILE A 200 5.19 -4.60 -12.27
N GLY A 201 4.30 -3.88 -11.59
CA GLY A 201 2.98 -4.42 -11.22
C GLY A 201 2.16 -4.85 -12.45
N VAL A 202 2.18 -4.07 -13.52
CA VAL A 202 1.43 -4.37 -14.75
C VAL A 202 1.97 -5.60 -15.50
N LEU A 203 3.28 -5.88 -15.42
CA LEU A 203 3.87 -7.12 -15.95
C LEU A 203 3.27 -8.36 -15.28
N TYR A 204 3.05 -8.30 -13.96
CA TYR A 204 2.39 -9.37 -13.19
C TYR A 204 0.88 -9.43 -13.42
N ASP A 205 0.22 -8.28 -13.60
CA ASP A 205 -1.24 -8.21 -13.87
C ASP A 205 -1.64 -8.76 -15.25
N LYS A 206 -0.67 -9.18 -16.07
CA LYS A 206 -0.87 -9.69 -17.44
C LYS A 206 -1.73 -8.78 -18.33
N SER A 207 -1.64 -7.47 -18.13
CA SER A 207 -2.36 -6.51 -18.97
C SER A 207 -1.90 -6.61 -20.43
N ASN A 208 -2.82 -6.39 -21.38
CA ASN A 208 -2.53 -6.33 -22.81
C ASN A 208 -1.47 -5.28 -23.19
N PHE A 209 -1.26 -4.26 -22.35
CA PHE A 209 -0.32 -3.17 -22.59
C PHE A 209 1.00 -3.32 -21.82
N ARG A 210 1.22 -4.43 -21.10
CA ARG A 210 2.35 -4.57 -20.18
C ARG A 210 3.70 -4.38 -20.86
N TRP A 211 3.87 -4.93 -22.05
CA TRP A 211 5.13 -4.87 -22.80
C TRP A 211 5.32 -3.53 -23.49
N LEU A 212 4.23 -2.89 -23.92
CA LEU A 212 4.27 -1.53 -24.44
C LEU A 212 4.68 -0.54 -23.34
N LEU A 213 4.11 -0.68 -22.14
CA LEU A 213 4.47 0.13 -20.98
C LEU A 213 5.92 -0.11 -20.56
N GLU A 214 6.37 -1.37 -20.58
CA GLU A 214 7.73 -1.72 -20.22
C GLU A 214 8.75 -1.22 -21.25
N LEU A 215 8.43 -1.31 -22.54
CA LEU A 215 9.24 -0.72 -23.61
C LEU A 215 9.34 0.79 -23.47
N ALA A 216 8.22 1.47 -23.19
CA ALA A 216 8.20 2.90 -22.94
C ALA A 216 9.05 3.28 -21.73
N ARG A 217 8.94 2.53 -20.63
CA ARG A 217 9.78 2.72 -19.44
C ARG A 217 11.26 2.55 -19.76
N CYS A 218 11.64 1.50 -20.49
CA CYS A 218 13.03 1.28 -20.89
C CYS A 218 13.54 2.41 -21.80
N GLY A 219 12.71 2.89 -22.73
CA GLY A 219 13.03 4.04 -23.58
C GLY A 219 13.28 5.32 -22.76
N VAL A 220 12.39 5.63 -21.81
CA VAL A 220 12.57 6.75 -20.88
C VAL A 220 13.86 6.57 -20.08
N SER A 221 14.12 5.35 -19.60
CA SER A 221 15.36 5.06 -18.88
C SER A 221 16.57 5.40 -19.74
N LEU A 222 16.66 4.86 -20.96
CA LEU A 222 17.78 5.10 -21.87
C LEU A 222 17.97 6.58 -22.24
N LEU A 223 16.89 7.35 -22.42
CA LEU A 223 16.96 8.77 -22.77
C LEU A 223 17.42 9.65 -21.60
N TYR A 224 17.10 9.25 -20.36
CA TYR A 224 17.34 10.06 -19.16
C TYR A 224 18.43 9.47 -18.25
N LEU A 225 19.07 8.37 -18.62
CA LEU A 225 20.12 7.72 -17.83
C LEU A 225 21.26 8.68 -17.49
N ASP A 226 21.70 9.52 -18.43
CA ASP A 226 22.78 10.49 -18.17
C ASP A 226 22.37 11.61 -17.19
N THR A 227 21.08 11.95 -17.13
CA THR A 227 20.52 12.93 -16.17
C THR A 227 20.23 12.30 -14.80
N LEU A 228 19.94 11.00 -14.75
CA LEU A 228 19.64 10.25 -13.53
C LEU A 228 20.91 9.69 -12.85
N VAL A 229 21.94 9.37 -13.63
CA VAL A 229 23.15 8.64 -13.17
C VAL A 229 24.28 9.56 -12.74
N THR A 230 24.12 10.88 -12.77
CA THR A 230 25.05 11.78 -12.05
C THR A 230 25.10 11.50 -10.54
N ILE A 231 24.17 10.67 -10.05
CA ILE A 231 23.96 10.39 -8.64
C ILE A 231 24.26 8.90 -8.30
N SER A 232 24.37 7.97 -9.27
CA SER A 232 24.40 6.51 -9.00
C SER A 232 25.81 5.89 -8.90
N THR A 233 26.01 4.91 -8.01
CA THR A 233 27.23 4.09 -7.88
C THR A 233 27.36 2.99 -8.94
N ALA A 234 26.29 2.65 -9.67
CA ALA A 234 26.36 1.74 -10.81
C ALA A 234 26.91 2.49 -12.02
N SER A 235 27.82 1.86 -12.78
CA SER A 235 28.35 2.49 -13.99
C SER A 235 27.20 2.77 -14.97
N VAL A 236 27.19 3.95 -15.58
CA VAL A 236 26.24 4.35 -16.64
C VAL A 236 26.14 3.24 -17.71
N ALA A 237 27.26 2.60 -18.04
CA ALA A 237 27.34 1.48 -18.96
C ALA A 237 26.50 0.27 -18.51
N THR A 238 26.61 -0.13 -17.24
CA THR A 238 25.81 -1.24 -16.67
C THR A 238 24.32 -0.99 -16.83
N MET A 239 23.87 0.22 -16.52
CA MET A 239 22.46 0.59 -16.65
C MET A 239 22.01 0.62 -18.11
N ASN A 240 22.83 1.17 -19.02
CA ASN A 240 22.55 1.15 -20.45
C ASN A 240 22.35 -0.29 -20.96
N TYR A 241 23.24 -1.22 -20.65
CA TYR A 241 23.09 -2.61 -21.05
C TYR A 241 21.82 -3.26 -20.49
N LEU A 242 21.52 -3.02 -19.21
CA LEU A 242 20.31 -3.54 -18.57
C LEU A 242 19.05 -3.06 -19.31
N TYR A 243 18.93 -1.76 -19.56
CA TYR A 243 17.73 -1.18 -20.18
C TYR A 243 17.63 -1.48 -21.68
N THR A 244 18.74 -1.59 -22.40
CA THR A 244 18.73 -2.05 -23.80
C THR A 244 18.27 -3.51 -23.88
N GLY A 245 18.80 -4.40 -23.03
CA GLY A 245 18.34 -5.79 -22.97
C GLY A 245 16.86 -5.90 -22.57
N SER A 246 16.43 -5.08 -21.62
CA SER A 246 15.04 -4.99 -21.17
C SER A 246 14.08 -4.52 -22.28
N ALA A 247 14.49 -3.54 -23.08
CA ALA A 247 13.74 -3.10 -24.24
C ALA A 247 13.61 -4.22 -25.29
N ALA A 248 14.67 -4.98 -25.54
CA ALA A 248 14.64 -6.11 -26.46
C ALA A 248 13.69 -7.22 -25.97
N ILE A 249 13.70 -7.55 -24.68
CA ILE A 249 12.74 -8.48 -24.07
C ILE A 249 11.30 -7.98 -24.25
N SER A 250 11.07 -6.67 -24.07
CA SER A 250 9.75 -6.06 -24.19
C SER A 250 9.20 -6.08 -25.62
N VAL A 251 10.06 -5.99 -26.64
CA VAL A 251 9.64 -6.12 -28.05
C VAL A 251 9.27 -7.57 -28.39
N ALA A 252 9.91 -8.55 -27.75
CA ALA A 252 9.70 -9.97 -28.03
C ALA A 252 8.49 -10.58 -27.30
N GLY A 253 7.97 -9.92 -26.27
CA GLY A 253 6.89 -10.41 -25.40
C GLY A 253 5.50 -9.96 -25.81
#